data_AF-A0A6M1ZP51-F1
#
_entry.id   AF-A0A6M1ZP51-F1
#
_cell.length_a   1.000
_cell.length_b   1.000
_cell.length_c   1.000
_cell.angle_alpha   90.00
_cell.angle_beta   90.00
_cell.angle_gamma   90.00
#
_symmetry.space_group_name_H-M   'P 1'
#
loop_
_entity.id
_entity.type
_entity.pdbx_description
1 polymer ?
#
loop_
_entity_poly.entity_id
_entity_poly.type
_entity_poly.pdbx_seq_one_letter_code
_entity_poly.pdbx_strand_id
1 'polypeptide(L)'
;MNLGLLIRMFICILSLGGFLYFYIDKQNVITELRLQIPTIQKELREIEQENTRLQFVVEEFESPSHLMELARQPEYRHLKHPLCKDIIEIEIK
;
A
#
# COMPACT_ATOMS: atom_id res chain seq x y z
N MET A 1 -26.66 -24.23 54.78
CA MET A 1 -26.17 -23.47 53.60
C MET A 1 -26.32 -24.37 52.39
N ASN A 2 -27.23 -24.05 51.46
CA ASN A 2 -27.63 -24.99 50.40
C ASN A 2 -26.54 -25.08 49.32
N LEU A 3 -25.73 -26.14 49.37
CA LEU A 3 -24.63 -26.44 48.45
C LEU A 3 -25.04 -26.34 46.96
N GLY A 4 -26.28 -26.72 46.63
CA GLY A 4 -26.82 -26.61 45.27
C GLY A 4 -26.97 -25.18 44.76
N LEU A 5 -27.25 -24.19 45.63
CA LEU A 5 -27.28 -22.78 45.22
C LEU A 5 -25.87 -22.27 44.93
N LEU A 6 -24.88 -22.65 45.75
CA LEU A 6 -23.48 -22.25 45.55
C LEU A 6 -22.93 -22.80 44.23
N ILE A 7 -23.19 -24.07 43.91
CA ILE A 7 -22.74 -24.70 42.66
C ILE A 7 -23.38 -23.99 41.46
N ARG A 8 -24.68 -23.69 41.50
CA ARG A 8 -25.36 -22.97 40.41
C ARG A 8 -24.79 -21.56 40.20
N MET A 9 -24.54 -20.83 41.29
CA MET A 9 -23.92 -19.50 41.21
C MET A 9 -22.51 -19.58 40.61
N PHE A 10 -21.73 -20.59 41.00
CA PHE A 10 -20.38 -20.79 40.46
C PHE A 10 -20.41 -21.08 38.95
N ILE A 11 -21.32 -21.95 38.50
CA ILE A 11 -21.50 -22.24 37.07
C ILE A 11 -21.90 -20.98 36.29
N CYS A 12 -22.82 -20.17 36.83
CA CYS A 12 -23.24 -18.91 36.19
C CYS A 12 -22.09 -17.89 36.10
N ILE A 13 -21.27 -17.79 37.15
CA ILE A 13 -20.12 -16.87 37.15
C ILE A 13 -19.06 -17.34 36.15
N LEU A 14 -18.78 -18.65 36.10
CA LEU A 14 -17.83 -19.21 35.15
C LEU A 14 -18.30 -19.09 33.71
N SER A 15 -19.59 -19.35 33.43
CA SER A 15 -20.12 -19.20 32.08
C SER A 15 -20.06 -17.74 31.63
N LEU A 16 -20.48 -16.80 32.48
CA LEU A 16 -20.39 -15.36 32.20
C LEU A 16 -18.93 -14.92 31.98
N GLY A 17 -18.02 -15.35 32.83
CA GLY A 17 -16.58 -15.06 32.70
C GLY A 17 -16.01 -15.62 31.40
N GLY A 18 -16.38 -16.84 31.02
CA GLY A 18 -15.97 -17.45 29.76
C GLY A 18 -16.49 -16.69 28.53
N PHE A 19 -17.77 -16.29 28.54
CA PHE A 19 -18.35 -15.46 27.47
C PHE A 19 -17.66 -14.11 27.35
N LEU A 20 -17.38 -13.44 28.48
CA LEU A 20 -16.67 -12.17 28.50
C LEU A 20 -15.25 -12.30 27.98
N TYR A 21 -14.53 -13.34 28.39
CA TYR A 21 -13.19 -13.62 27.90
C TYR A 21 -13.19 -13.82 26.37
N PHE A 22 -14.11 -14.65 25.85
CA PHE A 22 -14.22 -14.87 24.41
C PHE A 22 -14.57 -13.58 23.65
N TYR A 23 -15.44 -12.75 24.22
CA TYR A 23 -15.80 -11.47 23.62
C TYR A 23 -14.58 -10.51 23.55
N ILE A 24 -13.83 -10.39 24.64
CA ILE A 24 -12.61 -9.57 24.69
C ILE A 24 -11.56 -10.11 23.73
N ASP A 25 -11.39 -11.42 23.64
CA ASP A 25 -10.44 -12.05 22.71
C ASP A 25 -10.78 -11.71 21.25
N LYS A 26 -12.05 -11.82 20.86
CA LYS A 26 -12.50 -11.39 19.52
C LYS A 26 -12.28 -9.89 19.29
N GLN A 27 -12.52 -9.07 20.31
CA GLN A 27 -12.28 -7.63 20.22
C GLN A 27 -10.79 -7.30 20.07
N ASN A 28 -9.91 -8.03 20.75
CA ASN A 28 -8.46 -7.88 20.64
C ASN A 28 -7.97 -8.20 19.23
N VAL A 29 -8.42 -9.32 18.65
CA VAL A 29 -8.05 -9.70 17.27
C VAL A 29 -8.46 -8.61 16.26
N ILE A 30 -9.67 -8.07 16.40
CA ILE A 30 -10.14 -6.98 15.52
C ILE A 30 -9.30 -5.71 15.73
N THR A 31 -8.94 -5.42 16.98
CA THR A 31 -8.14 -4.24 17.33
C THR A 31 -6.73 -4.35 16.77
N GLU A 32 -6.10 -5.52 16.89
CA GLU A 32 -4.79 -5.80 16.31
C GLU A 32 -4.78 -5.61 14.79
N LEU A 33 -5.80 -6.14 14.10
CA LEU A 33 -5.93 -5.95 12.65
C LEU A 33 -6.13 -4.46 12.29
N ARG A 34 -6.93 -3.73 13.08
CA ARG A 34 -7.14 -2.29 12.86
C ARG A 34 -5.89 -1.45 13.09
N LEU A 35 -4.98 -1.89 13.96
CA LEU A 35 -3.69 -1.21 14.17
C LEU A 35 -2.76 -1.33 12.97
N GLN A 36 -2.90 -2.37 12.16
CA GLN A 36 -2.08 -2.55 10.94
C GLN A 36 -2.53 -1.64 9.79
N ILE A 37 -3.83 -1.30 9.73
CA ILE A 37 -4.40 -0.44 8.68
C ILE A 37 -3.67 0.90 8.54
N PRO A 38 -3.48 1.73 9.60
CA PRO A 38 -2.81 3.03 9.45
C PRO A 38 -1.35 2.90 9.02
N THR A 39 -0.66 1.83 9.43
CA THR A 39 0.72 1.54 9.02
C THR A 39 0.78 1.29 7.53
N ILE A 40 -0.05 0.38 7.02
CA ILE A 40 -0.12 0.06 5.58
C ILE A 40 -0.57 1.29 4.78
N GLN A 41 -1.53 2.07 5.27
CA GLN A 41 -1.98 3.29 4.61
C GLN A 41 -0.86 4.34 4.50
N LYS A 42 0.01 4.42 5.51
CA LYS A 42 1.16 5.31 5.48
C LYS A 42 2.16 4.86 4.42
N GLU A 43 2.52 3.58 4.41
CA GLU A 43 3.43 3.00 3.40
C GLU A 43 2.90 3.20 1.98
N LEU A 44 1.60 2.94 1.77
CA LEU A 44 0.96 3.11 0.47
C LEU A 44 1.00 4.58 0.02
N ARG A 45 0.74 5.52 0.93
CA ARG A 45 0.82 6.95 0.63
C ARG A 45 2.25 7.38 0.28
N GLU A 46 3.26 6.87 0.97
CA GLU A 46 4.66 7.15 0.67
C GLU A 46 5.03 6.66 -0.74
N ILE A 47 4.57 5.45 -1.12
CA ILE A 47 4.77 4.90 -2.46
C ILE A 47 4.04 5.74 -3.53
N GLU A 48 2.79 6.14 -3.29
CA GLU A 48 2.03 6.98 -4.22
C GLU A 48 2.69 8.35 -4.43
N GLN A 49 3.23 8.94 -3.37
CA GLN A 49 3.97 10.21 -3.45
C GLN A 49 5.24 10.05 -4.28
N GLU A 50 6.00 8.98 -4.06
CA GLU A 50 7.20 8.69 -4.84
C GLU A 50 6.87 8.45 -6.31
N ASN A 51 5.81 7.69 -6.58
CA ASN A 51 5.35 7.43 -7.94
C ASN A 51 4.94 8.73 -8.64
N THR A 52 4.20 9.60 -7.94
CA THR A 52 3.84 10.93 -8.45
C THR A 52 5.08 11.77 -8.75
N ARG A 53 6.07 11.76 -7.86
CA ARG A 53 7.35 12.46 -8.06
C ARG A 53 8.09 11.92 -9.29
N LEU A 54 8.18 10.59 -9.41
CA LEU A 54 8.84 9.94 -10.54
C LEU A 54 8.12 10.24 -11.86
N GLN A 55 6.79 10.20 -11.85
CA GLN A 55 5.99 10.56 -13.02
C GLN A 55 6.26 12.01 -13.45
N PHE A 56 6.30 12.95 -12.51
CA PHE A 56 6.65 14.34 -12.82
C PHE A 56 8.05 14.47 -13.44
N VAL A 57 9.04 13.73 -12.90
CA VAL A 57 10.40 13.72 -13.46
C VAL A 57 10.43 13.12 -14.86
N VAL A 58 9.67 12.06 -15.11
CA VAL A 58 9.54 11.46 -16.45
C VAL A 58 8.93 12.47 -17.41
N GLU A 59 7.83 13.13 -17.03
CA GLU A 59 7.17 14.15 -17.85
C GLU A 59 8.11 15.34 -18.14
N GLU A 60 8.93 15.76 -17.17
CA GLU A 60 9.95 16.80 -17.37
C GLU A 60 11.03 16.35 -18.38
N PHE A 61 11.54 15.13 -18.22
CA PHE A 61 12.53 14.53 -19.13
C PHE A 61 11.99 14.35 -20.55
N GLU A 62 10.72 13.94 -20.68
CA GLU A 62 10.03 13.76 -21.95
C GLU A 62 9.54 15.08 -22.55
N SER A 63 9.69 16.20 -21.84
CA SER A 63 9.27 17.50 -22.37
C SER A 63 10.07 17.83 -23.63
N PRO A 64 9.41 18.21 -24.75
CA PRO A 64 10.08 18.47 -26.03
C PRO A 64 11.17 19.55 -25.92
N SER A 65 10.98 20.53 -25.03
CA SER A 65 11.97 21.56 -24.71
C SER A 65 13.24 20.98 -24.09
N HIS A 66 13.10 20.10 -23.10
CA HIS A 66 14.24 19.47 -22.43
C HIS A 66 14.98 18.51 -23.38
N LEU A 67 14.23 17.74 -24.18
CA LEU A 67 14.79 16.87 -25.22
C LEU A 67 15.55 17.67 -26.30
N MET A 68 15.03 18.83 -26.72
CA MET A 68 15.73 19.73 -27.65
C MET A 68 17.00 20.34 -27.05
N GLU A 69 17.04 20.58 -25.75
CA GLU A 69 18.22 21.07 -25.05
C GLU A 69 19.30 19.99 -24.94
N LEU A 70 18.93 18.77 -24.55
CA LEU A 70 19.80 17.58 -24.57
C LEU A 70 20.39 17.32 -25.96
N ALA A 71 19.57 17.39 -27.02
CA ALA A 71 20.02 17.19 -28.40
C ALA A 71 21.09 18.21 -28.85
N ARG A 72 21.18 19.38 -28.20
CA ARG A 72 22.20 20.41 -28.49
C ARG A 72 23.52 20.18 -27.75
N GLN A 73 23.52 19.36 -26.70
CA GLN A 73 24.73 19.06 -25.95
C GLN A 73 25.69 18.20 -26.80
N PRO A 74 27.02 18.44 -26.71
CA PRO A 74 28.01 17.76 -27.55
C PRO A 74 28.04 16.24 -27.33
N GLU A 75 27.64 15.78 -26.15
CA GLU A 75 27.58 14.37 -25.76
C GLU A 75 26.56 13.59 -26.61
N TYR A 76 25.45 14.21 -27.01
CA TYR A 76 24.36 13.58 -27.76
C TYR A 76 24.45 13.82 -29.28
N ARG A 77 25.47 14.51 -29.78
CA ARG A 77 25.65 14.80 -31.23
C ARG A 77 25.73 13.57 -32.13
N HIS A 78 26.07 12.41 -31.57
CA HIS A 78 26.17 11.15 -32.31
C HIS A 78 24.80 10.50 -32.56
N LEU A 79 23.76 10.88 -31.80
CA LEU A 79 22.40 10.41 -31.99
C LEU A 79 21.81 11.11 -33.21
N LYS A 80 21.57 10.34 -34.28
CA LYS A 80 20.87 10.80 -35.46
C LYS A 80 19.38 10.58 -35.28
N HIS A 81 18.57 11.45 -35.88
CA HIS A 81 17.13 11.25 -35.91
C HIS A 81 16.84 9.94 -36.66
N PRO A 82 16.10 8.99 -36.05
CA PRO A 82 15.78 7.74 -36.71
C PRO A 82 14.96 8.00 -37.96
N LEU A 83 15.23 7.26 -39.03
CA LEU A 83 14.40 7.30 -40.23
C LEU A 83 13.14 6.46 -39.97
N CYS A 84 12.03 6.74 -40.65
CA CYS A 84 10.78 5.99 -40.44
C CYS A 84 10.92 4.46 -40.65
N LYS A 85 12.00 4.00 -41.28
CA LYS A 85 12.32 2.59 -41.49
C LYS A 85 12.94 1.91 -40.25
N ASP A 86 13.39 2.69 -39.29
CA ASP A 86 14.07 2.22 -38.08
C ASP A 86 13.11 2.09 -36.88
N ILE A 87 11.85 2.53 -37.03
CA ILE A 87 10.83 2.50 -35.99
C ILE A 87 10.07 1.18 -36.08
N ILE A 88 10.13 0.38 -35.01
CA ILE A 88 9.40 -0.88 -34.88
C ILE A 88 8.21 -0.62 -33.95
N GLU A 89 6.99 -0.55 -34.49
CA GLU A 89 5.78 -0.52 -33.68
C GLU A 89 5.49 -1.93 -33.14
N ILE A 90 5.37 -2.06 -31.82
CA ILE A 90 5.03 -3.31 -31.15
C ILE A 90 3.56 -3.20 -30.75
N GLU A 91 2.70 -3.92 -31.46
CA GLU A 91 1.26 -4.03 -31.13
C GLU A 91 1.10 -4.99 -29.94
N ILE A 92 0.70 -4.47 -28.77
CA ILE A 92 0.39 -5.28 -27.60
C ILE A 92 -1.09 -5.69 -27.70
N LYS A 93 -1.33 -6.98 -27.88
CA LYS A 93 -2.66 -7.59 -28.05
C LYS A 93 -3.28 -8.00 -26.72
#